data_AF-A0A7D5GQ28-F1
#
_entry.id   AF-A0A7D5GQ28-F1
#
_cell.length_a   1.000
_cell.length_b   1.000
_cell.length_c   1.000
_cell.angle_alpha   90.00
_cell.angle_beta   90.00
_cell.angle_gamma   90.00
#
_symmetry.space_group_name_H-M   'P 1'
#
loop_
_entity.id
_entity.type
_entity.pdbx_description
1 polymer ?
#
loop_
_entity_poly.entity_id
_entity_poly.type
_entity_poly.pdbx_seq_one_letter_code
_entity_poly.pdbx_strand_id
1 'polypeptide(L)'
;MEAKDIDDIPDELIEKVINTQGFQKMVKYSQLADSVEVLEDDDSLFNSLVKNITSKHKNGISEESTREFFALFVEEVQTFTEPLVDDDGGEIDSAELEDLYVEE
;
A
#
# COMPACT_ATOMS: atom_id res chain seq x y z
N MET A 1 -15.84 19.24 16.59
CA MET A 1 -16.74 18.23 16.01
C MET A 1 -16.68 17.05 16.97
N GLU A 2 -17.81 16.51 17.42
CA GLU A 2 -17.79 15.38 18.37
C GLU A 2 -17.51 14.11 17.56
N ALA A 3 -16.40 13.42 17.83
CA ALA A 3 -16.06 12.18 17.15
C ALA A 3 -17.15 11.15 17.45
N LYS A 4 -17.82 10.65 16.40
CA LYS A 4 -18.79 9.55 16.56
C LYS A 4 -18.03 8.26 16.81
N ASP A 5 -18.55 7.45 17.72
CA ASP A 5 -18.02 6.12 17.95
C ASP A 5 -18.22 5.26 16.69
N ILE A 6 -17.35 4.28 16.45
CA ILE A 6 -17.44 3.45 15.24
C ILE A 6 -18.76 2.67 15.18
N ASP A 7 -19.30 2.35 16.35
CA ASP A 7 -20.59 1.68 16.55
C ASP A 7 -21.79 2.57 16.16
N ASP A 8 -21.59 3.88 16.02
CA ASP A 8 -22.62 4.84 15.57
C ASP A 8 -22.62 5.04 14.04
N ILE A 9 -21.71 4.38 13.31
CA ILE A 9 -21.62 4.45 11.85
C ILE A 9 -22.54 3.37 11.26
N PRO A 10 -23.53 3.75 10.43
CA PRO A 10 -24.37 2.78 9.73
C PRO A 10 -23.54 1.82 8.87
N ASP A 11 -23.86 0.53 8.95
CA ASP A 11 -23.24 -0.54 8.14
C ASP A 11 -23.23 -0.20 6.64
N GLU A 12 -24.29 0.41 6.11
CA GLU A 12 -24.38 0.82 4.70
C GLU A 12 -23.34 1.87 4.31
N LEU A 13 -22.96 2.77 5.23
CA LEU A 13 -21.93 3.76 5.00
C LEU A 13 -20.54 3.11 5.04
N ILE A 14 -20.32 2.19 5.97
CA ILE A 14 -19.09 1.38 6.02
C ILE A 14 -18.96 0.60 4.70
N GLU A 15 -20.02 -0.08 4.27
CA GLU A 15 -20.06 -0.85 3.04
C GLU A 15 -19.76 0.01 1.80
N LYS A 16 -20.29 1.24 1.77
CA LYS A 16 -20.01 2.18 0.67
C LYS A 16 -18.54 2.56 0.63
N VAL A 17 -17.92 2.84 1.77
CA VAL A 17 -16.51 3.23 1.87
C VAL A 17 -15.59 2.07 1.49
N ILE A 18 -15.80 0.87 2.02
CA ILE A 18 -14.94 -0.29 1.75
C ILE A 18 -15.00 -0.76 0.29
N ASN A 19 -16.11 -0.49 -0.39
CA ASN A 19 -16.29 -0.83 -1.80
C ASN A 19 -15.76 0.26 -2.77
N THR A 20 -15.26 1.37 -2.25
CA THR A 20 -14.58 2.36 -3.09
C THR A 20 -13.28 1.80 -3.66
N GLN A 21 -12.94 2.20 -4.88
CA GLN A 21 -11.67 1.83 -5.50
C GLN A 21 -10.46 2.35 -4.70
N GLY A 22 -10.59 3.52 -4.07
CA GLY A 22 -9.56 4.11 -3.23
C GLY A 22 -9.24 3.23 -2.02
N PHE A 23 -10.26 2.87 -1.23
CA PHE A 23 -10.09 2.01 -0.07
C PHE A 23 -9.50 0.64 -0.43
N GLN A 24 -10.02 0.00 -1.48
CA GLN A 24 -9.50 -1.29 -1.95
C GLN A 24 -8.05 -1.19 -2.45
N LYS A 25 -7.69 -0.07 -3.10
CA LYS A 25 -6.31 0.19 -3.51
C LYS A 25 -5.41 0.34 -2.27
N MET A 26 -5.81 1.13 -1.28
CA MET A 26 -5.03 1.30 -0.04
C MET A 26 -4.81 -0.02 0.69
N VAL A 27 -5.83 -0.86 0.84
CA VAL A 27 -5.70 -2.19 1.47
C VAL A 27 -4.68 -3.06 0.72
N LYS A 28 -4.69 -3.03 -0.62
CA LYS A 28 -3.72 -3.80 -1.42
C LYS A 28 -2.29 -3.27 -1.27
N TYR A 29 -2.12 -1.95 -1.20
CA TYR A 29 -0.81 -1.34 -0.98
C TYR A 29 -0.26 -1.65 0.42
N SER A 30 -1.11 -1.59 1.46
CA SER A 30 -0.74 -2.01 2.82
C SER A 30 -0.29 -3.49 2.87
N GLN A 31 -1.06 -4.40 2.27
CA GLN A 31 -0.66 -5.82 2.19
C GLN A 31 0.67 -6.03 1.44
N LEU A 32 0.93 -5.20 0.41
CA LEU A 32 2.19 -5.22 -0.31
C LEU A 32 3.35 -4.70 0.55
N ALA A 33 3.14 -3.65 1.36
CA ALA A 33 4.14 -3.13 2.28
C ALA A 33 4.56 -4.20 3.30
N ASP A 34 3.60 -4.86 3.95
CA ASP A 34 3.87 -5.97 4.88
C ASP A 34 4.67 -7.09 4.20
N SER A 35 4.34 -7.39 2.94
CA SER A 35 5.04 -8.43 2.16
C SER A 35 6.45 -8.00 1.74
N VAL A 36 6.66 -6.71 1.49
CA VAL A 36 7.96 -6.12 1.14
C VAL A 36 8.88 -6.09 2.35
N GLU A 37 8.38 -5.75 3.53
CA GLU A 37 9.15 -5.82 4.79
C GLU A 37 9.75 -7.22 5.00
N VAL A 38 8.97 -8.27 4.76
CA VAL A 38 9.45 -9.66 4.80
C VAL A 38 10.55 -9.94 3.75
N LEU A 39 10.49 -9.29 2.59
CA LEU A 39 11.52 -9.42 1.56
C LEU A 39 12.80 -8.64 1.89
N GLU A 40 12.70 -7.49 2.56
CA GLU A 40 13.85 -6.71 3.02
C GLU A 40 14.56 -7.40 4.20
N ASP A 41 13.80 -8.02 5.10
CA ASP A 41 14.35 -8.72 6.27
C ASP A 41 15.03 -10.06 5.91
N ASP A 42 14.64 -10.72 4.81
CA ASP A 42 15.24 -11.98 4.34
C ASP A 42 16.09 -11.78 3.06
N ASP A 43 17.34 -11.38 3.29
CA ASP A 43 18.39 -11.28 2.25
C ASP A 43 18.50 -12.56 1.39
N SER A 44 18.28 -13.75 1.95
CA SER A 44 18.39 -15.02 1.22
C SER A 44 17.23 -15.20 0.25
N LEU A 45 16.02 -14.85 0.67
CA LEU A 45 14.82 -14.85 -0.16
C LEU A 45 14.94 -13.81 -1.29
N PHE A 46 15.35 -12.58 -0.96
CA PHE A 46 15.56 -11.52 -1.93
C PHE A 46 16.60 -11.91 -2.99
N ASN A 47 17.77 -12.38 -2.57
CA ASN A 47 18.82 -12.83 -3.48
C ASN A 47 18.37 -14.01 -4.36
N SER A 48 17.52 -14.90 -3.84
CA SER A 48 16.95 -16.01 -4.61
C SER A 48 15.94 -15.53 -5.66
N LEU A 49 15.12 -14.53 -5.34
CA LEU A 49 14.19 -13.90 -6.28
C LEU A 49 14.93 -13.22 -7.43
N VAL A 50 15.93 -12.40 -7.09
CA VAL A 50 16.75 -11.68 -8.08
C VAL A 50 17.45 -12.67 -9.03
N LYS A 51 18.04 -13.75 -8.50
CA LYS A 51 18.66 -14.81 -9.32
C LYS A 51 17.65 -15.55 -10.20
N ASN A 52 16.45 -15.83 -9.70
CA ASN A 52 15.41 -16.50 -10.48
C ASN A 52 14.88 -15.62 -11.63
N ILE A 53 14.74 -14.32 -11.41
CA ILE A 53 14.31 -13.37 -12.43
C ILE A 53 15.39 -13.24 -13.51
N THR A 54 16.62 -12.95 -13.11
CA THR A 54 17.76 -12.79 -14.04
C THR A 54 18.03 -14.07 -14.84
N SER A 55 17.93 -15.26 -14.24
CA SER A 55 18.15 -16.53 -14.94
C SER A 55 17.06 -16.91 -15.95
N LYS A 56 15.82 -16.44 -15.76
CA LYS A 56 14.72 -16.67 -16.70
C LYS A 56 14.79 -15.78 -17.93
N HIS A 57 15.41 -14.61 -17.82
CA HIS A 57 15.54 -13.66 -18.93
C HIS A 57 16.90 -13.80 -19.62
N LYS A 58 16.96 -14.63 -20.67
CA LYS A 58 18.20 -14.87 -21.45
C LYS A 58 18.80 -13.62 -22.11
N ASN A 59 18.02 -12.54 -22.28
CA ASN A 59 18.42 -11.34 -23.03
C ASN A 59 18.05 -10.04 -22.30
N GLY A 60 18.86 -9.63 -21.32
CA GLY A 60 19.03 -8.18 -21.07
C GLY A 60 18.53 -7.61 -19.74
N ILE A 61 18.02 -8.41 -18.79
CA ILE A 61 17.80 -7.92 -17.43
C ILE A 61 19.02 -8.27 -16.59
N SER A 62 19.79 -7.25 -16.19
CA SER A 62 20.92 -7.42 -15.29
C SER A 62 20.44 -7.60 -13.86
N GLU A 63 21.30 -8.19 -13.02
CA GLU A 63 21.07 -8.25 -11.58
C GLU A 63 20.89 -6.86 -10.97
N GLU A 64 21.70 -5.91 -11.42
CA GLU A 64 21.65 -4.50 -11.01
C GLU A 64 20.29 -3.86 -11.31
N SER A 65 19.79 -3.98 -12.54
CA SER A 65 18.48 -3.42 -12.92
C SER A 65 17.32 -4.11 -12.19
N THR A 66 17.48 -5.40 -11.84
CA THR A 66 16.46 -6.11 -11.05
C THR A 66 16.41 -5.57 -9.63
N ARG A 67 17.56 -5.31 -9.01
CA ARG A 67 17.65 -4.73 -7.66
C ARG A 67 17.14 -3.30 -7.64
N GLU A 68 17.49 -2.49 -8.64
CA GLU A 68 16.99 -1.13 -8.80
C GLU A 68 15.46 -1.11 -8.96
N PHE A 69 14.90 -2.03 -9.76
CA PHE A 69 13.45 -2.18 -9.86
C PHE A 69 12.80 -2.48 -8.50
N PHE A 70 13.37 -3.41 -7.72
CA PHE A 70 12.84 -3.72 -6.40
C PHE A 70 12.93 -2.52 -5.46
N ALA A 71 14.04 -1.78 -5.45
CA ALA A 71 14.18 -0.58 -4.63
C ALA A 71 13.13 0.48 -4.98
N LEU A 72 12.92 0.77 -6.27
CA LEU A 72 11.86 1.69 -6.72
C LEU A 72 10.45 1.17 -6.40
N PHE A 73 10.24 -0.14 -6.47
CA PHE A 73 8.98 -0.76 -6.11
C PHE A 73 8.69 -0.64 -4.61
N VAL A 74 9.70 -0.84 -3.75
CA VAL A 74 9.59 -0.62 -2.31
C VAL A 74 9.27 0.85 -2.02
N GLU A 75 10.00 1.78 -2.62
CA GLU A 75 9.79 3.23 -2.45
C GLU A 75 8.37 3.65 -2.86
N GLU A 76 7.86 3.16 -3.98
CA GLU A 76 6.49 3.40 -4.42
C GLU A 76 5.48 2.82 -3.41
N VAL A 77 5.67 1.57 -2.97
CA VAL A 77 4.77 0.96 -1.99
C VAL A 77 4.76 1.75 -0.69
N GLN A 78 5.94 2.10 -0.16
CA GLN A 78 6.10 2.92 1.05
C GLN A 78 5.45 4.29 0.89
N THR A 79 5.64 4.99 -0.25
CA THR A 79 5.04 6.31 -0.49
C THR A 79 3.51 6.29 -0.39
N PHE A 80 2.87 5.20 -0.81
CA PHE A 80 1.42 5.05 -0.74
C PHE A 80 0.93 4.50 0.61
N THR A 81 1.83 4.03 1.47
CA THR A 81 1.49 3.45 2.78
C THR A 81 2.02 4.23 3.99
N GLU A 82 3.03 5.10 3.84
CA GLU A 82 3.64 5.90 4.91
C GLU A 82 2.62 6.72 5.73
N PRO A 83 1.58 7.34 5.12
CA PRO A 83 0.53 8.01 5.88
C PRO A 83 -0.47 7.07 6.56
N LEU A 84 -0.44 5.76 6.27
CA LEU A 84 -1.39 4.76 6.76
C LEU A 84 -0.87 3.97 7.97
N VAL A 85 0.45 3.91 8.16
CA VAL A 85 1.08 3.12 9.24
C VAL A 85 1.36 3.94 10.51
N ASP A 86 1.47 5.27 10.37
CA ASP A 86 1.75 6.19 11.48
C ASP A 86 0.48 6.83 12.09
N ASP A 87 -0.71 6.30 11.81
CA ASP A 87 -1.95 6.77 12.45
C ASP A 87 -2.27 6.01 13.75
N ASP A 88 -1.36 6.12 14.72
CA ASP A 88 -1.73 6.04 16.13
C ASP A 88 -2.36 7.42 16.52
N GLY A 89 -3.53 7.75 15.95
CA GLY A 89 -4.43 8.81 16.45
C GLY A 89 -4.42 10.21 15.79
N GLY A 90 -4.20 10.31 14.49
CA GLY A 90 -4.25 11.54 13.69
C GLY A 90 -5.61 11.75 13.00
N GLU A 91 -6.27 12.82 13.41
CA GLU A 91 -7.50 13.38 12.84
C GLU A 91 -7.42 13.44 11.29
N ILE A 92 -8.12 12.54 10.58
CA ILE A 92 -8.41 12.73 9.16
C ILE A 92 -9.24 14.01 9.05
N ASP A 93 -8.65 15.06 8.46
CA ASP A 93 -9.34 16.34 8.30
C ASP A 93 -10.54 16.13 7.37
N SER A 94 -11.73 16.31 7.93
CA SER A 94 -13.02 16.16 7.24
C SER A 94 -13.12 16.93 5.91
N ALA A 95 -12.29 17.95 5.72
CA ALA A 95 -12.18 18.69 4.45
C ALA A 95 -11.65 17.86 3.28
N GLU A 96 -10.83 16.81 3.51
CA GLU A 96 -10.27 15.96 2.45
C GLU A 96 -11.27 14.87 2.00
N LEU A 97 -12.23 14.53 2.86
CA LEU A 97 -13.32 13.60 2.54
C LEU A 97 -14.47 14.27 1.77
N GLU A 98 -14.62 15.59 1.86
CA GLU A 98 -15.64 16.34 1.11
C GLU A 98 -15.36 16.39 -0.39
N ASP A 99 -14.08 16.40 -0.82
CA ASP A 99 -13.71 16.34 -2.25
C ASP A 99 -13.92 14.95 -2.87
N LEU A 100 -14.12 13.91 -2.05
CA LEU A 100 -14.46 12.55 -2.53
C LEU A 100 -15.97 12.37 -2.77
N TYR A 101 -16.81 13.32 -2.32
CA TYR A 101 -18.23 13.37 -2.68
C TYR A 101 -18.41 14.01 -4.06
N VAL A 102 -18.40 13.18 -5.11
CA VAL A 102 -18.95 13.60 -6.40
C VAL A 102 -20.48 13.50 -6.30
N GLU A 103 -21.16 14.62 -6.12
CA GLU A 103 -22.62 14.74 -6.31
C GLU A 103 -22.96 14.48 -7.79
N GLU A 104 -24.02 13.69 -8.05
CA GLU A 104 -24.61 13.53 -9.40
C GLU A 104 -25.21 14.85 -9.94
#